data_AF-A0A420BES6-F1
#
_entry.id   AF-A0A420BES6-F1
#
_cell.length_a   1.000
_cell.length_b   1.000
_cell.length_c   1.000
_cell.angle_alpha   90.00
_cell.angle_beta   90.00
_cell.angle_gamma   90.00
#
_symmetry.space_group_name_H-M   'P 1'
#
loop_
_entity.id
_entity.type
_entity.pdbx_description
1 polymer ?
#
loop_
_entity_poly.entity_id
_entity_poly.type
_entity_poly.pdbx_seq_one_letter_code
_entity_poly.pdbx_strand_id
1 'polypeptide(L)'
;MKIEMELNEITRTHDLMCQVGHNRQIIWKRNFIFFLTGLFFLVLGSCGIGEKSYPEQVFERVALNGNKIPNGFKRHFNEIRAQLKAGSLTIVTQKNEVKKVGAVAYVENHYVRMFDADIKSLKELESKAETAQILTLALDMFTYVDQIYKVDFPRIAKMIDEGKPDVEIDAAIAELDSNKGGIIDEKFNAVHDLIIPYADKHGVEYKMLNMP
;
A
#
# COMPACT_ATOMS: atom_id res chain seq x y z
N MET A 1 -8.33 47.53 -77.67
CA MET A 1 -8.63 48.29 -76.43
C MET A 1 -10.15 48.30 -76.18
N LYS A 2 -10.81 47.20 -75.81
CA LYS A 2 -11.02 46.73 -74.43
C LYS A 2 -11.30 45.21 -74.37
N ILE A 3 -11.36 44.54 -75.53
CA ILE A 3 -11.78 43.13 -75.66
C ILE A 3 -10.60 42.15 -75.61
N GLU A 4 -9.42 42.53 -76.13
CA GLU A 4 -8.22 41.66 -76.10
C GLU A 4 -7.56 41.53 -74.72
N MET A 5 -7.91 42.40 -73.76
CA MET A 5 -7.33 42.36 -72.41
C MET A 5 -8.05 41.35 -71.50
N GLU A 6 -9.34 41.07 -71.73
CA GLU A 6 -10.10 40.11 -70.91
C GLU A 6 -9.86 38.64 -71.32
N LEU A 7 -9.50 38.36 -72.58
CA LEU A 7 -9.20 36.98 -72.99
C LEU A 7 -7.92 36.42 -72.35
N ASN A 8 -6.96 37.29 -72.01
CA ASN A 8 -5.67 36.89 -71.43
C ASN A 8 -5.77 36.62 -69.91
N GLU A 9 -6.82 37.13 -69.25
CA GLU A 9 -7.09 36.91 -67.83
C GLU A 9 -7.92 35.63 -67.60
N ILE A 10 -8.80 35.29 -68.56
CA ILE A 10 -9.58 34.04 -68.54
C ILE A 10 -8.70 32.81 -68.83
N THR A 11 -7.72 32.91 -69.73
CA THR A 11 -6.80 31.78 -69.99
C THR A 11 -5.87 31.50 -68.81
N ARG A 12 -5.43 32.54 -68.09
CA ARG A 12 -4.53 32.39 -66.92
C ARG A 12 -5.23 31.77 -65.70
N THR A 13 -6.55 31.92 -65.58
CA THR A 13 -7.34 31.36 -64.47
C THR A 13 -7.71 29.89 -64.68
N HIS A 14 -7.79 29.41 -65.93
CA HIS A 14 -8.09 28.01 -66.22
C HIS A 14 -6.89 27.08 -65.95
N ASP A 15 -5.66 27.53 -66.21
CA ASP A 15 -4.44 26.74 -65.94
C ASP A 15 -4.13 26.56 -64.44
N LEU A 16 -4.50 27.53 -63.60
CA LEU A 16 -4.31 27.45 -62.15
C LEU A 16 -5.26 26.44 -61.47
N MET A 17 -6.43 26.16 -62.05
CA MET A 17 -7.39 25.22 -61.46
C MET A 17 -7.05 23.74 -61.74
N CYS A 18 -6.30 23.44 -62.80
CA CYS A 18 -5.88 22.06 -63.09
C CYS A 18 -4.71 21.56 -62.22
N GLN A 19 -3.84 22.44 -61.70
CA GLN A 19 -2.70 22.02 -60.86
C GLN A 19 -3.07 21.73 -59.39
N VAL A 20 -4.18 22.26 -58.87
CA VAL A 20 -4.56 22.07 -57.46
C VAL A 20 -5.28 20.73 -57.22
N GLY A 21 -5.94 20.17 -58.25
CA GLY A 21 -6.71 18.92 -58.14
C GLY A 21 -5.85 17.65 -58.02
N HIS A 22 -4.68 17.61 -58.65
CA HIS A 22 -3.85 16.39 -58.68
C HIS A 22 -2.99 16.18 -57.41
N ASN A 23 -2.71 17.24 -56.65
CA ASN A 23 -1.81 17.15 -55.49
C ASN A 23 -2.50 16.73 -54.17
N ARG A 24 -3.84 16.77 -54.10
CA ARG A 24 -4.60 16.35 -52.89
C ARG A 24 -4.79 14.84 -52.75
N GLN A 25 -4.81 14.09 -53.86
CA GLN A 25 -5.08 12.63 -53.84
C GLN A 25 -3.86 11.79 -53.41
N ILE A 26 -2.64 12.28 -53.61
CA ILE A 26 -1.39 11.52 -53.34
C ILE A 26 -0.95 11.63 -51.88
N ILE A 27 -1.19 12.78 -51.23
CA ILE A 27 -0.76 13.04 -49.84
C ILE A 27 -1.60 12.21 -48.83
N TRP A 28 -2.88 11.98 -49.12
CA TRP A 28 -3.76 11.20 -48.23
C TRP A 28 -3.41 9.71 -48.18
N LYS A 29 -3.07 9.08 -49.31
CA LYS A 29 -2.76 7.65 -49.36
C LYS A 29 -1.41 7.31 -48.73
N ARG A 30 -0.43 8.22 -48.79
CA ARG A 30 0.91 8.00 -48.23
C ARG A 30 0.94 8.19 -46.71
N ASN A 31 0.19 9.15 -46.16
CA ASN A 31 0.12 9.36 -44.71
C ASN A 31 -0.79 8.35 -43.97
N PHE A 32 -1.75 7.73 -44.66
CA PHE A 32 -2.61 6.71 -44.04
C PHE A 32 -1.86 5.39 -43.75
N ILE A 33 -0.89 5.02 -44.59
CA ILE A 33 -0.05 3.82 -44.41
C ILE A 33 0.93 4.00 -43.24
N PHE A 34 1.48 5.21 -43.04
CA PHE A 34 2.32 5.53 -41.88
C PHE A 34 1.52 5.59 -40.57
N PHE A 35 0.25 6.02 -40.60
CA PHE A 35 -0.62 6.01 -39.42
C PHE A 35 -1.03 4.59 -38.99
N LEU A 36 -1.25 3.67 -39.93
CA LEU A 36 -1.59 2.27 -39.64
C LEU A 36 -0.40 1.43 -39.16
N THR A 37 0.83 1.75 -39.58
CA THR A 37 2.05 1.05 -39.13
C THR A 37 2.58 1.55 -37.78
N GLY A 38 2.30 2.81 -37.40
CA GLY A 38 2.61 3.33 -36.06
C GLY A 38 1.71 2.79 -34.94
N LEU A 39 0.46 2.41 -35.26
CA LEU A 39 -0.50 1.91 -34.27
C LEU A 39 -0.24 0.43 -33.89
N PHE A 40 0.42 -0.34 -34.75
CA PHE A 40 0.71 -1.77 -34.50
C PHE A 40 1.87 -1.99 -33.50
N PHE A 41 2.78 -1.03 -33.36
CA PHE A 41 3.90 -1.12 -32.40
C PHE A 41 3.53 -0.74 -30.95
N LEU A 42 2.36 -0.14 -30.71
CA LEU A 42 1.91 0.26 -29.36
C LEU A 42 1.25 -0.88 -28.57
N VAL A 43 0.95 -2.02 -29.19
CA VAL A 43 0.16 -3.09 -28.53
C VAL A 43 1.03 -4.19 -27.89
N LEU A 44 2.35 -4.17 -28.10
CA LEU A 44 3.28 -5.17 -27.54
C LEU A 44 3.95 -4.74 -26.22
N GLY A 45 3.66 -3.54 -25.72
CA GLY A 45 4.24 -2.99 -24.48
C GLY A 45 3.33 -3.03 -23.25
N SER A 46 2.15 -3.66 -23.33
CA SER A 46 1.19 -3.71 -22.22
C SER A 46 1.04 -5.14 -21.66
N CYS A 47 2.14 -5.73 -21.23
CA CYS A 47 2.12 -6.80 -20.23
C CYS A 47 2.79 -6.29 -18.96
N GLY A 48 2.01 -6.09 -17.89
CA GLY A 48 2.50 -6.19 -16.51
C GLY A 48 3.29 -5.04 -15.90
N ILE A 49 3.26 -3.81 -16.44
CA ILE A 49 3.87 -2.66 -15.74
C ILE A 49 2.92 -2.26 -14.58
N GLY A 50 2.98 -2.98 -13.47
CA GLY A 50 2.33 -2.58 -12.20
C GLY A 50 1.64 -3.68 -11.38
N GLU A 51 1.48 -4.90 -11.89
CA GLU A 51 0.94 -6.01 -11.09
C GLU A 51 2.08 -6.75 -10.38
N LYS A 52 2.02 -6.77 -9.04
CA LYS A 52 2.98 -7.50 -8.21
C LYS A 52 2.92 -8.98 -8.51
N SER A 53 4.08 -9.58 -8.74
CA SER A 53 4.23 -11.02 -8.84
C SER A 53 3.74 -11.71 -7.56
N TYR A 54 3.39 -13.00 -7.66
CA TYR A 54 2.93 -13.75 -6.50
C TYR A 54 3.98 -13.77 -5.35
N PRO A 55 5.29 -13.95 -5.60
CA PRO A 55 6.30 -13.85 -4.54
C PRO A 55 6.36 -12.48 -3.86
N GLU A 56 6.28 -11.38 -4.62
CA GLU A 56 6.23 -10.02 -4.04
C GLU A 56 4.97 -9.83 -3.18
N GLN A 57 3.84 -10.36 -3.64
CA GLN A 57 2.57 -10.32 -2.91
C GLN A 57 2.60 -11.08 -1.58
N VAL A 58 3.29 -12.21 -1.54
CA VAL A 58 3.51 -12.99 -0.30
C VAL A 58 4.44 -12.22 0.61
N PHE A 59 5.57 -11.73 0.09
CA PHE A 59 6.56 -10.98 0.86
C PHE A 59 5.98 -9.72 1.50
N GLU A 60 5.23 -8.92 0.75
CA GLU A 60 4.60 -7.70 1.26
C GLU A 60 3.62 -7.98 2.40
N ARG A 61 2.71 -8.95 2.20
CA ARG A 61 1.67 -9.26 3.20
C ARG A 61 2.22 -9.88 4.47
N VAL A 62 3.36 -10.57 4.37
CA VAL A 62 4.00 -11.26 5.49
C VAL A 62 5.05 -10.38 6.15
N ALA A 63 6.13 -10.03 5.45
CA ALA A 63 7.28 -9.34 6.03
C ALA A 63 7.03 -7.84 6.21
N LEU A 64 6.51 -7.13 5.19
CA LEU A 64 6.35 -5.68 5.29
C LEU A 64 5.26 -5.28 6.29
N ASN A 65 4.15 -6.02 6.33
CA ASN A 65 3.12 -5.84 7.35
C ASN A 65 3.60 -6.25 8.75
N GLY A 66 4.55 -7.18 8.86
CA GLY A 66 5.18 -7.58 10.12
C GLY A 66 5.86 -6.40 10.83
N ASN A 67 6.34 -5.39 10.08
CA ASN A 67 6.94 -4.18 10.65
C ASN A 67 5.98 -3.32 11.49
N LYS A 68 4.67 -3.59 11.46
CA LYS A 68 3.69 -2.95 12.35
C LYS A 68 3.76 -3.49 13.78
N ILE A 69 4.38 -4.66 13.98
CA ILE A 69 4.54 -5.28 15.29
C ILE A 69 5.68 -4.55 16.02
N PRO A 70 5.42 -3.95 17.20
CA PRO A 70 6.43 -3.18 17.91
C PRO A 70 7.41 -4.09 18.66
N ASN A 71 8.65 -3.62 18.80
CA ASN A 71 9.60 -4.19 19.76
C ASN A 71 9.24 -3.69 21.17
N GLY A 72 8.31 -4.41 21.82
CA GLY A 72 7.76 -4.11 23.14
C GLY A 72 6.65 -3.05 23.14
N PHE A 73 5.82 -3.06 24.19
CA PHE A 73 4.59 -2.26 24.24
C PHE A 73 4.69 -0.97 25.05
N LYS A 74 5.73 -0.82 25.88
CA LYS A 74 5.91 0.33 26.78
C LYS A 74 5.82 1.69 26.09
N ARG A 75 6.40 1.81 24.88
CA ARG A 75 6.39 3.09 24.15
C ARG A 75 4.96 3.57 23.86
N HIS A 76 4.06 2.67 23.45
CA HIS A 76 2.67 3.02 23.15
C HIS A 76 1.95 3.62 24.35
N PHE A 77 2.07 2.99 25.52
CA PHE A 77 1.42 3.49 26.72
C PHE A 77 2.06 4.77 27.27
N ASN A 78 3.37 4.96 27.09
CA ASN A 78 4.03 6.22 27.42
C ASN A 78 3.50 7.38 26.57
N GLU A 79 3.34 7.16 25.26
CA GLU A 79 2.78 8.14 24.34
C GLU A 79 1.33 8.48 24.69
N ILE A 80 0.49 7.46 24.95
CA ILE A 80 -0.92 7.65 25.35
C ILE A 80 -1.01 8.48 26.64
N ARG A 81 -0.25 8.11 27.69
CA ARG A 81 -0.25 8.84 28.97
C ARG A 81 0.23 10.29 28.80
N ALA A 82 1.30 10.50 28.04
CA ALA A 82 1.85 11.83 27.79
C ALA A 82 0.83 12.72 27.05
N GLN A 83 0.21 12.21 26.00
CA GLN A 83 -0.80 12.94 25.23
C GLN A 83 -2.06 13.22 26.04
N LEU A 84 -2.50 12.26 26.86
CA LEU A 84 -3.65 12.42 27.75
C LEU A 84 -3.40 13.51 28.80
N LYS A 85 -2.25 13.47 29.47
CA LYS A 85 -1.83 14.49 30.45
C LYS A 85 -1.71 15.88 29.83
N ALA A 86 -1.24 15.96 28.58
CA ALA A 86 -1.17 17.21 27.83
C ALA A 86 -2.54 17.67 27.27
N GLY A 87 -3.61 16.88 27.43
CA GLY A 87 -4.93 17.20 26.88
C GLY A 87 -4.97 17.19 25.35
N SER A 88 -4.07 16.43 24.72
CA SER A 88 -3.84 16.34 23.27
C SER A 88 -4.18 14.96 22.68
N LEU A 89 -4.57 13.99 23.53
CA LEU A 89 -5.03 12.68 23.07
C LEU A 89 -6.35 12.83 22.29
N THR A 90 -6.29 12.56 20.99
CA THR A 90 -7.40 12.78 20.07
C THR A 90 -7.55 11.62 19.09
N ILE A 91 -8.76 11.46 18.55
CA ILE A 91 -9.08 10.58 17.43
C ILE A 91 -9.71 11.40 16.30
N VAL A 92 -9.60 10.89 15.07
CA VAL A 92 -10.37 11.40 13.93
C VAL A 92 -11.61 10.51 13.77
N THR A 93 -12.80 11.12 13.84
CA THR A 93 -14.06 10.39 13.66
C THR A 93 -14.30 10.08 12.18
N GLN A 94 -15.28 9.21 11.89
CA GLN A 94 -15.71 8.92 10.52
C GLN A 94 -16.20 10.15 9.75
N LYS A 95 -16.53 11.24 10.45
CA LYS A 95 -16.95 12.53 9.86
C LYS A 95 -15.77 13.49 9.64
N ASN A 96 -14.52 13.00 9.75
CA ASN A 96 -13.29 13.80 9.70
C ASN A 96 -13.20 14.88 10.79
N GLU A 97 -13.81 14.64 11.95
CA GLU A 97 -13.75 15.55 13.10
C GLU A 97 -12.66 15.10 14.09
N VAL A 98 -11.89 16.03 14.62
CA VAL A 98 -10.91 15.74 15.69
C VAL A 98 -11.60 15.82 17.04
N LYS A 99 -11.59 14.72 17.79
CA LYS A 99 -12.24 14.63 19.11
C LYS A 99 -11.23 14.24 20.19
N LYS A 100 -11.22 14.97 21.31
CA LYS A 100 -10.49 14.57 22.52
C LYS A 100 -11.13 13.35 23.16
N VAL A 101 -10.31 12.39 23.57
CA VAL A 101 -10.77 11.11 24.12
C VAL A 101 -9.90 10.65 25.29
N GLY A 102 -10.40 9.68 26.04
CA GLY A 102 -9.60 8.89 26.99
C GLY A 102 -8.75 7.83 26.29
N ALA A 103 -7.91 7.15 27.07
CA ALA A 103 -7.01 6.11 26.62
C ALA A 103 -7.75 4.91 26.01
N VAL A 104 -8.87 4.47 26.58
CA VAL A 104 -9.63 3.30 26.06
C VAL A 104 -10.13 3.59 24.65
N ALA A 105 -10.81 4.71 24.46
CA ALA A 105 -11.34 5.10 23.15
C ALA A 105 -10.23 5.36 22.12
N TYR A 106 -9.08 5.88 22.55
CA TYR A 106 -7.90 6.00 21.68
C TYR A 106 -7.41 4.63 21.22
N VAL A 107 -7.30 3.67 22.15
CA VAL A 107 -6.82 2.31 21.87
C VAL A 107 -7.77 1.53 20.96
N GLU A 108 -9.07 1.63 21.22
CA GLU A 108 -10.10 1.01 20.39
C GLU A 108 -10.09 1.54 18.96
N ASN A 109 -9.78 2.82 18.78
CA ASN A 109 -9.74 3.46 17.47
C ASN A 109 -8.46 3.13 16.68
N HIS A 110 -7.31 2.99 17.34
CA HIS A 110 -6.01 2.86 16.67
C HIS A 110 -5.45 1.44 16.60
N TYR A 111 -5.69 0.59 17.60
CA TYR A 111 -4.99 -0.70 17.74
C TYR A 111 -5.89 -1.92 17.58
N VAL A 112 -7.12 -1.89 18.13
CA VAL A 112 -8.01 -3.07 18.20
C VAL A 112 -8.32 -3.69 16.83
N ARG A 113 -8.26 -2.92 15.74
CA ARG A 113 -8.49 -3.39 14.37
C ARG A 113 -7.25 -3.31 13.48
N MET A 114 -6.08 -3.06 14.05
CA MET A 114 -4.85 -2.79 13.31
C MET A 114 -4.51 -3.92 12.31
N PHE A 115 -4.76 -5.17 12.70
CA PHE A 115 -4.40 -6.34 11.89
C PHE A 115 -5.59 -7.03 11.20
N ASP A 116 -6.83 -6.52 11.34
CA ASP A 116 -8.01 -7.15 10.74
C ASP A 116 -7.87 -7.30 9.21
N ALA A 117 -7.40 -6.25 8.55
CA ALA A 117 -7.18 -6.25 7.10
C ALA A 117 -6.02 -7.17 6.69
N ASP A 118 -4.92 -7.18 7.45
CA ASP A 118 -3.75 -8.01 7.16
C ASP A 118 -4.09 -9.50 7.31
N ILE A 119 -4.74 -9.88 8.42
CA ILE A 119 -5.22 -11.24 8.68
C ILE A 119 -6.19 -11.70 7.59
N LYS A 120 -7.13 -10.83 7.20
CA LYS A 120 -8.05 -11.14 6.10
C LYS A 120 -7.29 -11.38 4.80
N SER A 121 -6.35 -10.49 4.46
CA SER A 121 -5.57 -10.58 3.23
C SER A 121 -4.71 -11.85 3.16
N LEU A 122 -4.18 -12.33 4.28
CA LEU A 122 -3.40 -13.57 4.36
C LEU A 122 -4.29 -14.80 4.14
N LYS A 123 -5.52 -14.80 4.66
CA LYS A 123 -6.50 -15.88 4.45
C LYS A 123 -7.01 -15.95 3.01
N GLU A 124 -7.07 -14.80 2.33
CA GLU A 124 -7.51 -14.69 0.94
C GLU A 124 -6.39 -14.99 -0.07
N LEU A 125 -5.13 -15.01 0.38
CA LEU A 125 -4.00 -15.32 -0.49
C LEU A 125 -4.01 -16.82 -0.85
N GLU A 126 -3.85 -17.12 -2.13
CA GLU A 126 -3.76 -18.51 -2.60
C GLU A 126 -2.61 -19.22 -1.88
N SER A 127 -2.90 -20.32 -1.19
CA SER A 127 -1.88 -21.13 -0.52
C SER A 127 -1.29 -22.13 -1.52
N LYS A 128 -0.02 -21.92 -1.88
CA LYS A 128 0.74 -22.82 -2.77
C LYS A 128 1.67 -23.70 -1.93
N ALA A 129 2.09 -24.85 -2.48
CA ALA A 129 2.93 -25.81 -1.74
C ALA A 129 4.19 -25.17 -1.12
N GLU A 130 4.83 -24.24 -1.84
CA GLU A 130 6.04 -23.54 -1.35
C GLU A 130 5.76 -22.47 -0.28
N THR A 131 4.56 -21.88 -0.27
CA THR A 131 4.21 -20.75 0.62
C THR A 131 3.29 -21.15 1.77
N ALA A 132 2.73 -22.36 1.75
CA ALA A 132 1.73 -22.81 2.73
C ALA A 132 2.21 -22.69 4.18
N GLN A 133 3.47 -23.05 4.46
CA GLN A 133 4.04 -22.94 5.80
C GLN A 133 4.27 -21.47 6.19
N ILE A 134 4.78 -20.64 5.27
CA ILE A 134 4.98 -19.20 5.48
C ILE A 134 3.65 -18.53 5.87
N LEU A 135 2.59 -18.78 5.11
CA LEU A 135 1.28 -18.18 5.34
C LEU A 135 0.66 -18.67 6.65
N THR A 136 0.90 -19.92 7.03
CA THR A 136 0.44 -20.48 8.30
C THR A 136 1.12 -19.80 9.48
N LEU A 137 2.45 -19.69 9.46
CA LEU A 137 3.22 -19.02 10.53
C LEU A 137 2.91 -17.52 10.59
N ALA A 138 2.76 -16.86 9.45
CA ALA A 138 2.37 -15.46 9.40
C ALA A 138 0.99 -15.26 10.03
N LEU A 139 0.01 -16.09 9.66
CA LEU A 139 -1.34 -16.00 10.22
C LEU A 139 -1.35 -16.21 11.74
N ASP A 140 -0.57 -17.17 12.24
CA ASP A 140 -0.41 -17.40 13.68
C ASP A 140 0.24 -16.19 14.38
N MET A 141 1.31 -15.62 13.82
CA MET A 141 1.95 -14.41 14.32
C MET A 141 0.97 -13.23 14.40
N PHE A 142 0.30 -12.87 13.29
CA PHE A 142 -0.61 -11.74 13.26
C PHE A 142 -1.82 -11.94 14.17
N THR A 143 -2.37 -13.16 14.24
CA THR A 143 -3.51 -13.46 15.12
C THR A 143 -3.10 -13.35 16.59
N TYR A 144 -1.89 -13.77 16.95
CA TYR A 144 -1.39 -13.65 18.31
C TYR A 144 -1.27 -12.18 18.75
N VAL A 145 -0.66 -11.32 17.93
CA VAL A 145 -0.52 -9.89 18.25
C VAL A 145 -1.88 -9.17 18.23
N ASP A 146 -2.76 -9.53 17.30
CA ASP A 146 -4.13 -9.01 17.25
C ASP A 146 -4.91 -9.29 18.55
N GLN A 147 -4.73 -10.47 19.15
CA GLN A 147 -5.32 -10.78 20.46
C GLN A 147 -4.78 -9.88 21.57
N ILE A 148 -3.49 -9.52 21.54
CA ILE A 148 -2.91 -8.58 22.51
C ILE A 148 -3.58 -7.21 22.40
N TYR A 149 -3.76 -6.72 21.17
CA TYR A 149 -4.44 -5.45 20.92
C TYR A 149 -5.94 -5.48 21.25
N LYS A 150 -6.59 -6.64 21.17
CA LYS A 150 -8.02 -6.80 21.50
C LYS A 150 -8.28 -7.01 22.99
N VAL A 151 -7.30 -7.50 23.76
CA VAL A 151 -7.50 -7.89 25.16
C VAL A 151 -6.67 -7.04 26.12
N ASP A 152 -5.34 -7.06 25.99
CA ASP A 152 -4.45 -6.44 26.97
C ASP A 152 -4.40 -4.93 26.84
N PHE A 153 -4.41 -4.43 25.60
CA PHE A 153 -4.37 -3.00 25.33
C PHE A 153 -5.57 -2.25 25.93
N PRO A 154 -6.82 -2.69 25.70
CA PRO A 154 -7.99 -2.08 26.35
C PRO A 154 -7.94 -2.18 27.88
N ARG A 155 -7.44 -3.30 28.43
CA ARG A 155 -7.29 -3.49 29.88
C ARG A 155 -6.34 -2.45 30.49
N ILE A 156 -5.16 -2.27 29.93
CA ILE A 156 -4.17 -1.30 30.43
C ILE A 156 -4.64 0.14 30.18
N ALA A 157 -5.26 0.40 29.02
CA ALA A 157 -5.86 1.71 28.73
C ALA A 157 -6.95 2.09 29.74
N LYS A 158 -7.76 1.12 30.19
CA LYS A 158 -8.75 1.32 31.24
C LYS A 158 -8.10 1.71 32.58
N MET A 159 -6.95 1.13 32.93
CA MET A 159 -6.22 1.55 34.14
C MET A 159 -5.78 3.02 34.07
N ILE A 160 -5.40 3.50 32.88
CA ILE A 160 -5.05 4.91 32.66
C ILE A 160 -6.28 5.81 32.86
N ASP A 161 -7.41 5.46 32.23
CA ASP A 161 -8.66 6.24 32.34
C ASP A 161 -9.25 6.24 33.77
N GLU A 162 -9.05 5.15 34.53
CA GLU A 162 -9.43 5.03 35.94
C GLU A 162 -8.49 5.80 36.89
N GLY A 163 -7.40 6.38 36.38
CA GLY A 163 -6.43 7.13 37.19
C GLY A 163 -5.64 6.24 38.16
N LYS A 164 -5.38 4.99 37.78
CA LYS A 164 -4.52 4.09 38.57
C LYS A 164 -3.11 4.69 38.74
N PRO A 165 -2.40 4.37 39.84
CA PRO A 165 -1.02 4.81 40.02
C PRO A 165 -0.10 4.37 38.87
N ASP A 166 0.85 5.22 38.47
CA ASP A 166 1.79 4.92 37.38
C ASP A 166 2.58 3.62 37.62
N VAL A 167 2.89 3.31 38.88
CA VAL A 167 3.58 2.06 39.25
C VAL A 167 2.74 0.82 38.93
N GLU A 168 1.42 0.88 39.13
CA GLU A 168 0.51 -0.22 38.77
C GLU A 168 0.38 -0.37 37.26
N ILE A 169 0.30 0.75 36.54
CA ILE A 169 0.24 0.76 35.07
C ILE A 169 1.55 0.22 34.48
N ASP A 170 2.70 0.67 34.98
CA ASP A 170 4.02 0.21 34.53
C ASP A 170 4.24 -1.27 34.82
N ALA A 171 3.75 -1.77 35.96
CA ALA A 171 3.78 -3.20 36.27
C ALA A 171 2.93 -4.02 35.30
N ALA A 172 1.73 -3.55 34.95
CA ALA A 172 0.87 -4.23 33.98
C ALA A 172 1.46 -4.25 32.55
N ILE A 173 2.20 -3.20 32.17
CA ILE A 173 2.93 -3.14 30.90
C ILE A 173 4.11 -4.12 30.92
N ALA A 174 4.90 -4.12 32.00
CA ALA A 174 6.04 -5.02 32.15
C ALA A 174 5.62 -6.49 32.16
N GLU A 175 4.49 -6.80 32.80
CA GLU A 175 3.89 -8.14 32.78
C GLU A 175 3.49 -8.55 31.36
N LEU A 176 2.88 -7.64 30.58
CA LEU A 176 2.55 -7.90 29.18
C LEU A 176 3.80 -8.22 28.35
N ASP A 177 4.83 -7.37 28.45
CA ASP A 177 6.10 -7.57 27.74
C ASP A 177 6.80 -8.89 28.18
N SER A 178 6.85 -9.17 29.49
CA SER A 178 7.49 -10.38 30.01
C SER A 178 6.77 -11.68 29.62
N ASN A 179 5.44 -11.66 29.57
CA ASN A 179 4.65 -12.86 29.31
C ASN A 179 4.45 -13.13 27.81
N LYS A 180 4.41 -12.08 26.99
CA LYS A 180 4.03 -12.19 25.57
C LYS A 180 5.12 -11.74 24.61
N GLY A 181 6.06 -10.89 25.02
CA GLY A 181 7.13 -10.37 24.17
C GLY A 181 7.98 -11.48 23.55
N GLY A 182 8.51 -12.40 24.37
CA GLY A 182 9.31 -13.52 23.86
C GLY A 182 8.55 -14.45 22.91
N ILE A 183 7.23 -14.57 23.06
CA ILE A 183 6.39 -15.38 22.14
C ILE A 183 6.22 -14.65 20.80
N ILE A 184 6.14 -13.32 20.81
CA ILE A 184 6.12 -12.51 19.57
C ILE A 184 7.44 -12.69 18.84
N ASP A 185 8.57 -12.60 19.54
CA ASP A 185 9.90 -12.74 18.94
C ASP A 185 10.08 -14.14 18.31
N GLU A 186 9.65 -15.19 19.01
CA GLU A 186 9.67 -16.56 18.47
C GLU A 186 8.87 -16.67 17.16
N LYS A 187 7.63 -16.16 17.15
CA LYS A 187 6.75 -16.20 15.96
C LYS A 187 7.30 -15.36 14.82
N PHE A 188 7.84 -14.18 15.13
CA PHE A 188 8.45 -13.28 14.15
C PHE A 188 9.66 -13.91 13.49
N ASN A 189 10.56 -14.50 14.29
CA ASN A 189 11.73 -15.20 13.79
C ASN A 189 11.35 -16.42 12.94
N ALA A 190 10.37 -17.22 13.37
CA ALA A 190 9.89 -18.38 12.61
C ALA A 190 9.35 -17.99 11.22
N VAL A 191 8.70 -16.82 11.09
CA VAL A 191 8.29 -16.27 9.80
C VAL A 191 9.50 -15.80 8.99
N HIS A 192 10.40 -15.05 9.61
CA HIS A 192 11.59 -14.48 8.97
C HIS A 192 12.54 -15.53 8.39
N ASP A 193 12.72 -16.64 9.12
CA ASP A 193 13.54 -17.77 8.69
C ASP A 193 13.07 -18.41 7.38
N LEU A 194 11.79 -18.24 7.01
CA LEU A 194 11.23 -18.77 5.77
C LEU A 194 11.02 -17.71 4.69
N ILE A 195 10.53 -16.51 5.06
CA ILE A 195 10.16 -15.49 4.07
C ILE A 195 11.38 -14.83 3.43
N ILE A 196 12.49 -14.68 4.15
CA ILE A 196 13.71 -14.06 3.62
C ILE A 196 14.36 -14.94 2.55
N PRO A 197 14.65 -16.24 2.79
CA PRO A 197 15.15 -17.12 1.73
C PRO A 197 14.19 -17.28 0.55
N TYR A 198 12.88 -17.24 0.80
CA TYR A 198 11.87 -17.24 -0.25
C TYR A 198 11.99 -16.00 -1.15
N ALA A 199 12.10 -14.81 -0.55
CA ALA A 199 12.28 -13.56 -1.27
C ALA A 199 13.53 -13.59 -2.16
N ASP A 200 14.66 -14.02 -1.60
CA ASP A 200 15.94 -14.11 -2.31
C ASP A 200 15.87 -15.09 -3.48
N LYS A 201 15.27 -16.27 -3.26
CA LYS A 201 15.10 -17.30 -4.28
C LYS A 201 14.27 -16.82 -5.47
N HIS A 202 13.28 -15.96 -5.21
CA HIS A 202 12.35 -15.45 -6.23
C HIS A 202 12.70 -14.06 -6.74
N GLY A 203 13.83 -13.48 -6.33
CA GLY A 203 14.31 -12.17 -6.78
C GLY A 203 13.42 -11.00 -6.34
N VAL A 204 12.72 -11.15 -5.21
CA VAL A 204 11.93 -10.07 -4.62
C VAL A 204 12.87 -9.01 -4.06
N GLU A 205 12.75 -7.78 -4.51
CA GLU A 205 13.53 -6.66 -3.95
C GLU A 205 12.92 -6.18 -2.63
N TYR A 206 13.74 -6.12 -1.58
CA TYR A 206 13.33 -5.59 -0.29
C TYR A 206 14.46 -4.84 0.41
N LYS A 207 14.08 -3.93 1.32
CA LYS A 207 15.01 -3.26 2.22
C LYS A 207 14.83 -3.83 3.61
N MET A 208 15.89 -4.43 4.14
CA MET A 208 15.94 -4.79 5.55
C MET A 208 16.00 -3.50 6.37
N LEU A 209 14.99 -3.28 7.21
CA LEU A 209 15.11 -2.32 8.28
C LEU A 209 15.95 -2.99 9.36
N ASN A 210 17.20 -2.54 9.54
CA ASN A 210 17.99 -2.93 10.70
C ASN A 210 17.27 -2.40 11.94
N MET A 211 16.56 -3.28 12.65
CA MET A 211 16.05 -2.96 13.98
C MET A 211 17.24 -3.11 14.95
N PRO A 212 17.64 -2.04 15.66
CA PRO A 212 18.77 -2.05 16.59
C PRO A 212 18.52 -2.92 17.82
#